data_AF-A0A7S0JG90-F1
#
_entry.id   AF-A0A7S0JG90-F1
#
_cell.length_a   1.000
_cell.length_b   1.000
_cell.length_c   1.000
_cell.angle_alpha   90.00
_cell.angle_beta   90.00
_cell.angle_gamma   90.00
#
_symmetry.space_group_name_H-M   'P 1'
#
loop_
_entity.id
_entity.type
_entity.pdbx_description
1 polymer ?
#
loop_
_entity_poly.entity_id
_entity_poly.type
_entity_poly.pdbx_seq_one_letter_code
_entity_poly.pdbx_strand_id
1 'polypeptide(L)'
;SGSLDHGLRVHWGEIESLAMPNGFAQLPSIEGAIEGSKVDADARSRLAFFASLAASVQHDLEETTLDFVRRLRRRSGASALCFCGGVALNSVLNGRLAREGGFEQLYVSPWPGDEGIAIGCAKYALHSLLPSLQSKPAPPLPRGGPVRAYQGRMYGGRELEAALTDFAPWISVETTGTSRPESAAEETGRERMLAAVAAALLAGEIVGWFQGRSEVGARALGSRSIL
;
A
#
# COMPACT_ATOMS: atom_id res chain seq x y z
N SER A 1 38.55 10.05 -1.28
CA SER A 1 38.03 10.30 -2.64
C SER A 1 37.28 9.05 -3.09
N GLY A 2 35.97 9.15 -3.25
CA GLY A 2 35.10 8.07 -3.70
C GLY A 2 33.68 8.61 -3.72
N SER A 3 33.28 9.24 -4.82
CA SER A 3 31.91 9.69 -4.98
C SER A 3 31.01 8.47 -5.02
N LEU A 4 30.08 8.37 -4.06
CA LEU A 4 28.94 7.47 -4.10
C LEU A 4 27.95 7.97 -5.16
N ASP A 5 28.40 8.03 -6.41
CA ASP A 5 27.57 8.40 -7.55
C ASP A 5 27.11 7.12 -8.25
N HIS A 6 26.40 6.27 -7.50
CA HIS A 6 25.71 5.09 -8.04
C HIS A 6 24.27 5.43 -8.46
N GLY A 7 23.95 6.71 -8.58
CA GLY A 7 22.66 7.17 -9.09
C GLY A 7 22.56 6.95 -10.59
N LEU A 8 21.85 5.90 -11.00
CA LEU A 8 21.50 5.74 -12.41
C LEU A 8 20.39 6.73 -12.75
N ARG A 9 20.75 7.86 -13.35
CA ARG A 9 19.78 8.86 -13.83
C ARG A 9 19.24 8.40 -15.18
N VAL A 10 17.94 8.17 -15.24
CA VAL A 10 17.22 7.86 -16.48
C VAL A 10 16.76 9.17 -17.11
N HIS A 11 17.08 9.35 -18.39
CA HIS A 11 16.68 10.51 -19.17
C HIS A 11 15.39 10.22 -19.94
N TRP A 12 14.56 11.24 -20.17
CA TRP A 12 13.26 11.09 -20.85
C TRP A 12 13.39 10.36 -22.21
N GLY A 13 14.43 10.64 -23.00
CA GLY A 13 14.65 9.95 -24.28
C GLY A 13 14.83 8.42 -24.18
N GLU A 14 15.24 7.88 -23.03
CA GLU A 14 15.29 6.42 -22.81
C GLU A 14 13.88 5.81 -22.64
N ILE A 15 12.90 6.61 -22.25
CA ILE A 15 11.48 6.22 -22.08
C ILE A 15 10.79 6.14 -23.45
N GLU A 16 11.11 7.03 -24.39
CA GLU A 16 10.54 7.01 -25.75
C GLU A 16 10.89 5.72 -26.53
N SER A 17 11.98 5.05 -26.14
CA SER A 17 12.39 3.76 -26.70
C SER A 17 11.67 2.55 -26.09
N LEU A 18 10.82 2.74 -25.07
CA LEU A 18 10.01 1.65 -24.50
C LEU A 18 8.98 1.18 -25.51
N ALA A 19 8.78 -0.14 -25.57
CA ALA A 19 7.68 -0.69 -26.34
C ALA A 19 6.35 -0.17 -25.78
N MET A 20 5.47 0.33 -26.65
CA MET A 20 4.09 0.69 -26.34
C MET A 20 3.19 -0.39 -26.95
N PRO A 21 2.88 -1.48 -26.21
CA PRO A 21 2.30 -2.69 -26.78
C PRO A 21 1.01 -2.43 -27.56
N ASN A 22 0.12 -1.58 -27.03
CA ASN A 22 -1.19 -1.37 -27.63
C ASN A 22 -1.32 -0.10 -28.47
N GLY A 23 -0.26 0.72 -28.59
CA GLY A 23 -0.23 1.92 -29.43
C GLY A 23 -1.48 2.79 -29.29
N PHE A 24 -1.67 3.45 -28.13
CA PHE A 24 -2.82 4.29 -27.74
C PHE A 24 -3.53 5.10 -28.84
N ALA A 25 -2.83 5.49 -29.90
CA ALA A 25 -3.39 6.10 -31.11
C ALA A 25 -4.38 5.21 -31.90
N GLN A 26 -4.45 3.90 -31.61
CA GLN A 26 -5.30 2.92 -32.30
C GLN A 26 -6.56 2.52 -31.52
N LEU A 27 -6.79 3.10 -30.34
CA LEU A 27 -8.03 2.84 -29.60
C LEU A 27 -9.23 3.42 -30.37
N PRO A 28 -10.33 2.66 -30.52
CA PRO A 28 -11.52 3.16 -31.22
C PRO A 28 -12.04 4.44 -30.55
N SER A 29 -12.45 5.41 -31.37
CA SER A 29 -12.96 6.68 -30.87
C SER A 29 -14.20 6.46 -29.99
N ILE A 30 -14.24 7.15 -28.85
CA ILE A 30 -15.33 7.08 -27.86
C ILE A 30 -16.68 7.47 -28.50
N GLU A 31 -16.66 8.24 -29.58
CA GLU A 31 -17.83 8.78 -30.28
C GLU A 31 -18.76 7.68 -30.82
N GLY A 32 -18.24 6.56 -31.32
CA GLY A 32 -19.06 5.47 -31.88
C GLY A 32 -19.74 4.57 -30.85
N ALA A 33 -19.32 4.62 -29.58
CA ALA A 33 -19.87 3.78 -28.50
C ALA A 33 -21.03 4.45 -27.73
N ILE A 34 -21.28 5.74 -27.97
CA ILE A 34 -22.26 6.54 -27.20
C ILE A 34 -23.55 6.79 -28.01
N GLU A 35 -23.52 6.70 -29.34
CA GLU A 35 -24.70 6.93 -30.19
C GLU A 35 -25.50 5.63 -30.46
N GLY A 36 -26.46 5.31 -29.58
CA GLY A 36 -27.38 4.20 -29.83
C GLY A 36 -28.37 3.90 -28.70
N SER A 37 -29.59 4.40 -28.81
CA SER A 37 -30.70 4.29 -27.85
C SER A 37 -31.11 2.85 -27.48
N LYS A 38 -30.84 2.41 -26.23
CA LYS A 38 -31.69 1.58 -25.32
C LYS A 38 -30.95 1.35 -23.98
N VAL A 39 -31.46 1.93 -22.90
CA VAL A 39 -30.74 2.25 -21.63
C VAL A 39 -30.05 1.06 -20.92
N ASP A 40 -30.56 -0.17 -21.02
CA ASP A 40 -30.07 -1.29 -20.20
C ASP A 40 -29.03 -2.20 -20.90
N ALA A 41 -29.16 -2.38 -22.23
CA ALA A 41 -28.16 -3.06 -23.05
C ALA A 41 -26.92 -2.17 -23.27
N ASP A 42 -27.13 -0.85 -23.32
CA ASP A 42 -26.10 0.17 -23.47
C ASP A 42 -25.21 0.28 -22.22
N ALA A 43 -25.78 0.23 -21.00
CA ALA A 43 -24.99 0.29 -19.76
C ALA A 43 -24.00 -0.88 -19.62
N ARG A 44 -24.42 -2.11 -19.96
CA ARG A 44 -23.54 -3.29 -19.98
C ARG A 44 -22.48 -3.19 -21.07
N SER A 45 -22.84 -2.67 -22.23
CA SER A 45 -21.92 -2.42 -23.35
C SER A 45 -20.85 -1.39 -22.97
N ARG A 46 -21.23 -0.27 -22.36
CA ARG A 46 -20.32 0.75 -21.85
C ARG A 46 -19.41 0.23 -20.75
N LEU A 47 -19.96 -0.55 -19.80
CA LEU A 47 -19.14 -1.19 -18.76
C LEU A 47 -18.10 -2.12 -19.38
N ALA A 48 -18.48 -2.96 -20.34
CA ALA A 48 -17.56 -3.85 -21.05
C ALA A 48 -16.49 -3.08 -21.83
N PHE A 49 -16.87 -1.97 -22.49
CA PHE A 49 -15.94 -1.09 -23.18
C PHE A 49 -14.91 -0.48 -22.22
N PHE A 50 -15.36 0.19 -21.14
CA PHE A 50 -14.45 0.82 -20.18
C PHE A 50 -13.60 -0.21 -19.43
N ALA A 51 -14.14 -1.39 -19.14
CA ALA A 51 -13.36 -2.49 -18.56
C ALA A 51 -12.26 -2.96 -19.51
N SER A 52 -12.57 -3.11 -20.81
CA SER A 52 -11.57 -3.47 -21.82
C SER A 52 -10.51 -2.39 -21.98
N LEU A 53 -10.90 -1.12 -22.01
CA LEU A 53 -9.97 0.01 -22.06
C LEU A 53 -9.06 0.04 -20.83
N ALA A 54 -9.61 -0.10 -19.63
CA ALA A 54 -8.84 -0.15 -18.39
C ALA A 54 -7.86 -1.33 -18.38
N ALA A 55 -8.27 -2.49 -18.88
CA ALA A 55 -7.41 -3.66 -19.02
C ALA A 55 -6.24 -3.40 -19.98
N SER A 56 -6.48 -2.77 -21.13
CA SER A 56 -5.42 -2.38 -22.07
C SER A 56 -4.44 -1.38 -21.46
N VAL A 57 -4.95 -0.34 -20.78
CA VAL A 57 -4.10 0.65 -20.07
C VAL A 57 -3.25 -0.02 -19.00
N GLN A 58 -3.85 -0.91 -18.21
CA GLN A 58 -3.13 -1.67 -17.19
C GLN A 58 -2.05 -2.55 -17.83
N HIS A 59 -2.36 -3.23 -18.93
CA HIS A 59 -1.40 -4.06 -19.66
C HIS A 59 -0.20 -3.24 -20.17
N ASP A 60 -0.45 -2.09 -20.80
CA ASP A 60 0.62 -1.21 -21.28
C ASP A 60 1.49 -0.71 -20.13
N LEU A 61 0.88 -0.27 -19.03
CA LEU A 61 1.60 0.14 -17.83
C LEU A 61 2.53 -0.97 -17.33
N GLU A 62 2.04 -2.21 -17.27
CA GLU A 62 2.80 -3.35 -16.79
C GLU A 62 3.96 -3.72 -17.70
N GLU A 63 3.72 -3.86 -19.01
CA GLU A 63 4.77 -4.23 -19.97
C GLU A 63 5.86 -3.16 -20.04
N THR A 64 5.46 -1.89 -20.11
CA THR A 64 6.38 -0.75 -20.15
C THR A 64 7.23 -0.70 -18.88
N THR A 65 6.61 -0.87 -17.72
CA THR A 65 7.33 -0.85 -16.44
C THR A 65 8.25 -2.06 -16.29
N LEU A 66 7.82 -3.26 -16.71
CA LEU A 66 8.65 -4.46 -16.64
C LEU A 66 9.88 -4.35 -17.55
N ASP A 67 9.70 -3.88 -18.78
CA ASP A 67 10.81 -3.67 -19.71
C ASP A 67 11.82 -2.67 -19.12
N PHE A 68 11.32 -1.54 -18.58
CA PHE A 68 12.13 -0.56 -17.88
C PHE A 68 12.90 -1.17 -16.69
N VAL A 69 12.22 -1.91 -15.81
CA VAL A 69 12.81 -2.52 -14.61
C VAL A 69 13.84 -3.59 -14.97
N ARG A 70 13.60 -4.40 -16.01
CA ARG A 70 14.57 -5.41 -16.50
C ARG A 70 15.81 -4.74 -17.10
N ARG A 71 15.65 -3.62 -17.81
CA ARG A 71 16.80 -2.82 -18.26
C ARG A 71 17.56 -2.22 -17.09
N LEU A 72 16.86 -1.68 -16.09
CA LEU A 72 17.46 -1.16 -14.87
C LEU A 72 18.29 -2.23 -14.15
N ARG A 73 17.75 -3.45 -13.98
CA ARG A 73 18.49 -4.59 -13.39
C ARG A 73 19.78 -4.88 -14.14
N ARG A 74 19.70 -5.02 -15.48
CA ARG A 74 20.88 -5.32 -16.33
C ARG A 74 21.96 -4.24 -16.22
N ARG A 75 21.55 -2.97 -16.11
CA ARG A 75 22.48 -1.83 -16.00
C ARG A 75 23.07 -1.67 -14.61
N SER A 76 22.28 -1.85 -13.56
CA SER A 76 22.72 -1.61 -12.18
C SER A 76 23.46 -2.80 -11.58
N GLY A 77 23.16 -4.03 -12.03
CA GLY A 77 23.67 -5.25 -11.40
C GLY A 77 23.13 -5.51 -9.99
N ALA A 78 22.18 -4.70 -9.50
CA ALA A 78 21.64 -4.84 -8.16
C ALA A 78 20.71 -6.05 -8.03
N SER A 79 20.72 -6.69 -6.85
CA SER A 79 19.84 -7.82 -6.53
C SER A 79 18.50 -7.39 -5.92
N ALA A 80 18.40 -6.18 -5.37
CA ALA A 80 17.19 -5.67 -4.73
C ALA A 80 16.64 -4.43 -5.46
N LEU A 81 15.32 -4.36 -5.60
CA LEU A 81 14.57 -3.23 -6.13
C LEU A 81 13.77 -2.55 -5.01
N CYS A 82 14.01 -1.26 -4.81
CA CYS A 82 13.11 -0.39 -4.05
C CYS A 82 12.23 0.36 -5.05
N PHE A 83 10.91 0.21 -4.94
CA PHE A 83 9.95 0.82 -5.85
C PHE A 83 9.01 1.77 -5.10
N CYS A 84 8.94 3.03 -5.57
CA CYS A 84 8.13 4.09 -4.99
C CYS A 84 7.55 4.99 -6.11
N GLY A 85 6.75 5.98 -5.71
CA GLY A 85 5.86 6.78 -6.56
C GLY A 85 4.43 6.27 -6.49
N GLY A 86 3.46 7.10 -6.88
CA GLY A 86 2.03 6.76 -6.82
C GLY A 86 1.67 5.50 -7.63
N VAL A 87 2.39 5.23 -8.72
CA VAL A 87 2.23 4.00 -9.53
C VAL A 87 2.52 2.73 -8.72
N ALA A 88 3.40 2.79 -7.73
CA ALA A 88 3.71 1.65 -6.87
C ALA A 88 2.58 1.28 -5.90
N LEU A 89 1.46 2.01 -5.87
CA LEU A 89 0.21 1.55 -5.23
C LEU A 89 -0.51 0.46 -6.04
N ASN A 90 -0.10 0.21 -7.27
CA ASN A 90 -0.68 -0.83 -8.14
C ASN A 90 -0.17 -2.22 -7.73
N SER A 91 -0.99 -2.96 -6.98
CA SER A 91 -0.62 -4.28 -6.46
C SER A 91 -0.47 -5.35 -7.53
N VAL A 92 -1.21 -5.24 -8.65
CA VAL A 92 -1.11 -6.16 -9.78
C VAL A 92 0.26 -6.02 -10.44
N LEU A 93 0.66 -4.78 -10.73
CA LEU A 93 2.00 -4.45 -11.22
C LEU A 93 3.09 -4.92 -10.24
N ASN A 94 2.97 -4.61 -8.95
CA ASN A 94 3.96 -5.02 -7.95
C ASN A 94 4.13 -6.57 -7.91
N GLY A 95 3.02 -7.30 -8.06
CA GLY A 95 3.05 -8.76 -8.15
C GLY A 95 3.81 -9.26 -9.38
N ARG A 96 3.62 -8.61 -10.54
CA ARG A 96 4.41 -8.90 -11.75
C ARG A 96 5.88 -8.54 -11.56
N LEU A 97 6.21 -7.37 -11.03
CA LEU A 97 7.58 -6.96 -10.76
C LEU A 97 8.32 -7.95 -9.85
N ALA A 98 7.67 -8.45 -8.81
CA ALA A 98 8.23 -9.45 -7.90
C ALA A 98 8.58 -10.78 -8.60
N ARG A 99 7.75 -11.23 -9.56
CA ARG A 99 7.94 -12.51 -10.26
C ARG A 99 8.84 -12.38 -11.49
N GLU A 100 8.73 -11.26 -12.21
CA GLU A 100 9.18 -11.12 -13.59
C GLU A 100 10.20 -9.99 -13.79
N GLY A 101 10.35 -9.09 -12.81
CA GLY A 101 11.29 -7.96 -12.87
C GLY A 101 12.76 -8.39 -12.71
N GLY A 102 12.97 -9.61 -12.21
CA GLY A 102 14.28 -10.24 -12.10
C GLY A 102 15.04 -9.93 -10.81
N PHE A 103 14.60 -8.97 -10.00
CA PHE A 103 15.24 -8.74 -8.70
C PHE A 103 14.94 -9.90 -7.74
N GLU A 104 15.91 -10.24 -6.89
CA GLU A 104 15.74 -11.26 -5.83
C GLU A 104 14.81 -10.74 -4.73
N GLN A 105 14.81 -9.43 -4.50
CA GLN A 105 14.00 -8.78 -3.49
C GLN A 105 13.32 -7.53 -4.07
N LEU A 106 12.03 -7.40 -3.80
CA LEU A 106 11.25 -6.21 -4.08
C LEU A 106 10.77 -5.61 -2.76
N TYR A 107 11.09 -4.33 -2.54
CA TYR A 107 10.54 -3.54 -1.45
C TYR A 107 9.67 -2.42 -2.00
N VAL A 108 8.41 -2.40 -1.58
CA VAL A 108 7.47 -1.31 -1.82
C VAL A 108 7.11 -0.72 -0.45
N SER A 109 7.27 0.58 -0.31
CA SER A 109 6.87 1.29 0.91
C SER A 109 5.36 1.18 1.12
N PRO A 110 4.83 1.10 2.36
CA PRO A 110 3.38 1.17 2.59
C PRO A 110 2.77 2.54 2.21
N TRP A 111 3.63 3.57 2.10
CA TRP A 111 3.34 4.91 1.59
C TRP A 111 4.27 5.22 0.40
N PRO A 112 4.08 4.60 -0.76
CA PRO A 112 5.02 4.79 -1.85
C PRO A 112 4.80 6.13 -2.56
N GLY A 113 3.64 6.78 -2.43
CA GLY A 113 3.31 8.03 -3.10
C GLY A 113 3.83 9.27 -2.37
N ASP A 114 3.24 10.43 -2.71
CA ASP A 114 3.63 11.74 -2.18
C ASP A 114 3.47 11.83 -0.66
N GLU A 115 2.51 11.08 -0.10
CA GLU A 115 2.31 10.95 1.35
C GLU A 115 3.57 10.41 2.07
N GLY A 116 4.47 9.78 1.32
CA GLY A 116 5.74 9.24 1.80
C GLY A 116 6.93 10.19 1.78
N ILE A 117 6.84 11.32 1.08
CA ILE A 117 7.99 12.21 0.82
C ILE A 117 8.57 12.75 2.12
N ALA A 118 7.71 13.18 3.07
CA ALA A 118 8.17 13.70 4.36
C ALA A 118 9.02 12.67 5.12
N ILE A 119 8.60 11.40 5.12
CA ILE A 119 9.35 10.30 5.74
C ILE A 119 10.67 10.05 4.99
N GLY A 120 10.63 10.08 3.66
CA GLY A 120 11.80 9.95 2.80
C GLY A 120 12.86 11.04 3.07
N CYS A 121 12.43 12.30 3.13
CA CYS A 121 13.28 13.45 3.45
C CYS A 121 13.91 13.32 4.85
N ALA A 122 13.12 12.96 5.86
CA ALA A 122 13.62 12.76 7.22
C ALA A 122 14.67 11.64 7.28
N LYS A 123 14.43 10.52 6.58
CA LYS A 123 15.38 9.42 6.47
C LYS A 123 16.65 9.81 5.70
N TYR A 124 16.52 10.53 4.60
CA TYR A 124 17.67 11.01 3.84
C TYR A 124 18.53 11.94 4.69
N ALA A 125 17.93 12.88 5.42
CA ALA A 125 18.65 13.72 6.36
C ALA A 125 19.37 12.88 7.42
N LEU A 126 18.67 11.92 8.04
CA LEU A 126 19.23 11.06 9.08
C LEU A 126 20.41 10.20 8.60
N HIS A 127 20.34 9.66 7.38
CA HIS A 127 21.32 8.68 6.88
C HIS A 127 22.41 9.28 6.00
N SER A 128 22.15 10.38 5.31
CA SER A 128 23.07 10.95 4.33
C SER A 128 23.65 12.30 4.75
N LEU A 129 22.93 13.10 5.54
CA LEU A 129 23.35 14.45 5.92
C LEU A 129 23.86 14.55 7.36
N LEU A 130 23.18 13.95 8.34
CA LEU A 130 23.58 14.04 9.74
C LEU A 130 24.95 13.40 10.03
N PRO A 131 25.33 12.25 9.42
CA PRO A 131 26.67 11.68 9.64
C PRO A 131 27.82 12.58 9.18
N SER A 132 27.58 13.50 8.22
CA SER A 132 28.60 14.48 7.79
C SER A 132 28.58 15.77 8.61
N LEU A 133 27.52 16.01 9.39
CA LEU A 133 27.35 17.20 10.23
C LEU A 133 27.64 16.96 11.72
N GLN A 134 27.74 15.71 12.16
CA GLN A 134 27.98 15.35 13.55
C GLN A 134 29.29 14.59 13.72
N SER A 135 30.10 14.98 14.71
CA SER A 135 31.29 14.25 15.16
C SER A 135 30.96 13.00 16.00
N LYS A 136 29.69 12.76 16.31
CA LYS A 136 29.17 11.53 16.92
C LYS A 136 28.26 10.81 15.92
N PRO A 137 28.35 9.48 15.80
CA PRO A 137 27.48 8.72 14.93
C PRO A 137 26.01 8.93 15.32
N ALA A 138 25.13 9.06 14.33
CA ALA A 138 23.70 9.09 14.56
C ALA A 138 23.28 7.89 15.44
N PRO A 139 22.32 8.06 16.37
CA PRO A 139 21.85 6.96 17.18
C PRO A 139 21.44 5.80 16.25
N PRO A 140 21.86 4.55 16.56
CA PRO A 140 21.50 3.43 15.72
C PRO A 140 19.98 3.39 15.59
N LEU A 141 19.49 3.24 14.35
CA LEU A 141 18.07 2.95 14.15
C LEU A 141 17.69 1.79 15.09
N PRO A 142 16.51 1.82 15.70
CA PRO A 142 16.02 0.66 16.42
C PRO A 142 16.15 -0.55 15.50
N ARG A 143 16.96 -1.54 15.91
CA ARG A 143 17.11 -2.80 15.17
C ARG A 143 15.73 -3.42 15.04
N GLY A 144 15.11 -3.35 13.86
CA GLY A 144 13.71 -3.75 13.76
C GLY A 144 13.02 -3.47 12.44
N GLY A 145 13.61 -3.95 11.33
CA GLY A 145 12.88 -4.16 10.07
C GLY A 145 12.40 -2.90 9.33
N PRO A 146 11.63 -3.08 8.24
CA PRO A 146 11.07 -1.97 7.47
C PRO A 146 10.18 -1.07 8.33
N VAL A 147 10.03 0.18 7.91
CA VAL A 147 9.18 1.13 8.63
C VAL A 147 7.76 0.58 8.70
N ARG A 148 7.18 0.53 9.89
CA ARG A 148 5.84 -0.02 10.10
C ARG A 148 4.78 0.92 9.54
N ALA A 149 3.71 0.35 8.99
CA ALA A 149 2.51 1.09 8.61
C ALA A 149 1.83 1.79 9.80
N TYR A 150 1.97 1.26 11.00
CA TYR A 150 1.25 1.71 12.19
C TYR A 150 1.91 2.92 12.88
N GLN A 151 2.07 4.02 12.14
CA GLN A 151 2.66 5.27 12.64
C GLN A 151 1.61 6.35 12.95
N GLY A 152 0.34 6.11 12.63
CA GLY A 152 -0.75 7.05 12.88
C GLY A 152 -1.15 7.14 14.36
N ARG A 153 -2.26 7.86 14.62
CA ARG A 153 -2.78 8.11 15.97
C ARG A 153 -3.14 6.81 16.70
N MET A 154 -2.76 6.73 17.97
CA MET A 154 -3.33 5.79 18.93
C MET A 154 -4.42 6.52 19.72
N TYR A 155 -5.50 5.83 20.02
CA TYR A 155 -6.59 6.34 20.85
C TYR A 155 -6.50 5.70 22.23
N GLY A 156 -6.49 6.52 23.27
CA GLY A 156 -6.42 6.06 24.66
C GLY A 156 -7.77 5.63 25.20
N GLY A 157 -7.76 4.95 26.36
CA GLY A 157 -8.98 4.46 27.02
C GLY A 157 -10.03 5.55 27.24
N ARG A 158 -9.62 6.74 27.71
CA ARG A 158 -10.55 7.86 27.93
C ARG A 158 -11.24 8.35 26.65
N GLU A 159 -10.53 8.36 25.53
CA GLU A 159 -11.11 8.78 24.25
C GLU A 159 -12.10 7.72 23.74
N LEU A 160 -11.78 6.44 23.95
CA LEU A 160 -12.68 5.33 23.65
C LEU A 160 -13.94 5.39 24.51
N GLU A 161 -13.79 5.57 25.83
CA GLU A 161 -14.91 5.69 26.77
C GLU A 161 -15.82 6.88 26.43
N ALA A 162 -15.24 8.04 26.10
CA ALA A 162 -15.99 9.21 25.66
C ALA A 162 -16.77 8.91 24.37
N ALA A 163 -16.13 8.30 23.37
CA ALA A 163 -16.81 7.92 22.14
C ALA A 163 -17.94 6.89 22.39
N LEU A 164 -17.70 5.86 23.19
CA LEU A 164 -18.74 4.88 23.54
C LEU A 164 -19.93 5.53 24.26
N THR A 165 -19.67 6.53 25.10
CA THR A 165 -20.71 7.30 25.79
C THR A 165 -21.51 8.16 24.79
N ASP A 166 -20.84 8.89 23.91
CA ASP A 166 -21.47 9.76 22.91
C ASP A 166 -22.35 8.95 21.95
N PHE A 167 -21.95 7.72 21.62
CA PHE A 167 -22.69 6.85 20.69
C PHE A 167 -23.59 5.82 21.36
N ALA A 168 -23.71 5.82 22.70
CA ALA A 168 -24.51 4.87 23.47
C ALA A 168 -25.97 4.67 22.98
N PRO A 169 -26.68 5.67 22.42
CA PRO A 169 -28.03 5.45 21.88
C PRO A 169 -28.09 4.55 20.64
N TRP A 170 -26.97 4.35 19.94
CA TRP A 170 -26.91 3.62 18.67
C TRP A 170 -26.16 2.29 18.75
N ILE A 171 -25.47 2.00 19.85
CA ILE A 171 -24.63 0.81 19.99
C ILE A 171 -24.93 0.06 21.29
N SER A 172 -24.84 -1.27 21.25
CA SER A 172 -24.67 -2.09 22.44
C SER A 172 -23.17 -2.32 22.66
N VAL A 173 -22.74 -2.23 23.92
CA VAL A 173 -21.33 -2.43 24.29
C VAL A 173 -21.21 -3.66 25.17
N GLU A 174 -20.46 -4.65 24.71
CA GLU A 174 -20.07 -5.81 25.50
C GLU A 174 -18.58 -5.74 25.81
N THR A 175 -18.23 -5.91 27.08
CA THR A 175 -16.83 -5.93 27.53
C THR A 175 -16.41 -7.36 27.78
N THR A 176 -15.43 -7.86 27.02
CA THR A 176 -14.99 -9.26 27.10
C THR A 176 -14.07 -9.56 28.29
N GLY A 177 -13.89 -8.61 29.22
CA GLY A 177 -13.11 -8.75 30.45
C GLY A 177 -11.72 -8.11 30.38
N THR A 178 -10.93 -8.26 31.45
CA THR A 178 -9.62 -7.63 31.60
C THR A 178 -8.52 -8.37 30.82
N SER A 179 -7.46 -7.64 30.47
CA SER A 179 -6.30 -8.15 29.74
C SER A 179 -5.35 -9.01 30.59
N ARG A 180 -5.61 -9.14 31.90
CA ARG A 180 -4.79 -9.95 32.80
C ARG A 180 -5.64 -11.05 33.45
N PRO A 181 -5.44 -12.32 33.07
CA PRO A 181 -6.18 -13.43 33.67
C PRO A 181 -5.74 -13.61 35.13
N GLU A 182 -6.66 -14.01 36.01
CA GLU A 182 -6.37 -14.25 37.43
C GLU A 182 -5.75 -15.65 37.65
N SER A 183 -5.87 -16.54 36.67
CA SER A 183 -5.20 -17.83 36.62
C SER A 183 -4.72 -18.21 35.21
N ALA A 184 -3.74 -19.12 35.09
CA ALA A 184 -3.24 -19.60 33.81
C ALA A 184 -4.26 -20.45 33.01
N ALA A 185 -5.38 -20.84 33.63
CA ALA A 185 -6.45 -21.60 32.99
C ALA A 185 -7.60 -20.72 32.48
N GLU A 186 -7.58 -19.41 32.78
CA GLU A 186 -8.61 -18.48 32.34
C GLU A 186 -8.31 -17.91 30.97
N GLU A 187 -9.30 -18.00 30.09
CA GLU A 187 -9.28 -17.32 28.81
C GLU A 187 -9.21 -15.80 29.04
N THR A 188 -8.27 -15.15 28.37
CA THR A 188 -8.11 -13.69 28.45
C THR A 188 -9.28 -12.98 27.79
N GLY A 189 -9.58 -11.74 28.20
CA GLY A 189 -10.63 -10.97 27.51
C GLY A 189 -10.34 -10.76 26.02
N ARG A 190 -9.07 -10.81 25.61
CA ARG A 190 -8.67 -10.75 24.20
C ARG A 190 -9.04 -12.02 23.45
N GLU A 191 -8.81 -13.19 24.03
CA GLU A 191 -9.15 -14.48 23.39
C GLU A 191 -10.66 -14.60 23.17
N ARG A 192 -11.47 -14.27 24.18
CA ARG A 192 -12.94 -14.20 24.03
C ARG A 192 -13.38 -13.26 22.91
N MET A 193 -12.79 -12.06 22.85
CA MET A 193 -13.09 -11.10 21.77
C MET A 193 -12.73 -11.67 20.39
N LEU A 194 -11.55 -12.30 20.26
CA LEU A 194 -11.13 -12.90 18.99
C LEU A 194 -12.02 -14.08 18.60
N ALA A 195 -12.44 -14.91 19.55
CA ALA A 195 -13.37 -16.01 19.32
C ALA A 195 -14.74 -15.50 18.85
N ALA A 196 -15.28 -14.45 19.49
CA ALA A 196 -16.53 -13.80 19.09
C ALA A 196 -16.44 -13.21 17.67
N VAL A 197 -15.35 -12.50 17.36
CA VAL A 197 -15.12 -11.95 16.02
C VAL A 197 -15.00 -13.06 14.97
N ALA A 198 -14.27 -14.14 15.26
CA ALA A 198 -14.17 -15.27 14.36
C ALA A 198 -15.53 -15.94 14.11
N ALA A 199 -16.35 -16.10 15.15
CA ALA A 199 -17.69 -16.65 15.02
C ALA A 199 -18.59 -15.75 14.16
N ALA A 200 -18.55 -14.43 14.35
CA ALA A 200 -19.28 -13.45 13.53
C ALA A 200 -18.87 -13.52 12.05
N LEU A 201 -17.56 -13.57 11.76
CA LEU A 201 -17.07 -13.70 10.39
C LEU A 201 -17.49 -15.03 9.74
N LEU A 202 -17.49 -16.13 10.48
CA LEU A 202 -17.99 -17.43 10.00
C LEU A 202 -19.49 -17.42 9.72
N ALA A 203 -20.24 -16.58 10.43
CA ALA A 203 -21.66 -16.35 10.19
C ALA A 203 -21.93 -15.39 9.00
N GLY A 204 -20.88 -14.83 8.39
CA GLY A 204 -21.00 -13.87 7.28
C GLY A 204 -21.35 -12.45 7.72
N GLU A 205 -21.16 -12.13 9.00
CA GLU A 205 -21.38 -10.79 9.54
C GLU A 205 -20.21 -9.86 9.18
N ILE A 206 -20.50 -8.56 9.11
CA ILE A 206 -19.50 -7.51 8.85
C ILE A 206 -18.95 -7.03 10.18
N VAL A 207 -17.63 -7.11 10.38
CA VAL A 207 -17.00 -6.69 11.64
C VAL A 207 -16.16 -5.43 11.45
N GLY A 208 -16.57 -4.34 12.10
CA GLY A 208 -15.73 -3.16 12.27
C GLY A 208 -14.59 -3.46 13.26
N TRP A 209 -13.35 -3.35 12.79
CA TRP A 209 -12.15 -3.68 13.56
C TRP A 209 -11.28 -2.45 13.83
N PHE A 210 -11.12 -2.12 15.11
CA PHE A 210 -10.38 -0.96 15.58
C PHE A 210 -9.39 -1.33 16.70
N GLN A 211 -8.09 -1.23 16.43
CA GLN A 211 -7.06 -1.47 17.44
C GLN A 211 -5.79 -0.63 17.22
N GLY A 212 -5.04 -0.37 18.29
CA GLY A 212 -3.69 0.21 18.23
C GLY A 212 -3.55 1.52 17.44
N ARG A 213 -2.35 1.75 16.90
CA ARG A 213 -2.06 2.91 16.04
C ARG A 213 -2.68 2.71 14.66
N SER A 214 -3.25 3.77 14.10
CA SER A 214 -3.72 3.77 12.72
C SER A 214 -2.57 3.50 11.74
N GLU A 215 -2.89 2.81 10.66
CA GLU A 215 -2.06 2.66 9.48
C GLU A 215 -1.81 4.01 8.81
N VAL A 216 -0.71 4.11 8.06
CA VAL A 216 -0.41 5.18 7.13
C VAL A 216 -0.48 4.62 5.72
N GLY A 217 -1.07 5.39 4.80
CA GLY A 217 -1.30 4.99 3.42
C GLY A 217 -2.75 4.61 3.14
N ALA A 218 -3.03 4.20 1.91
CA ALA A 218 -4.39 3.99 1.40
C ALA A 218 -5.01 2.62 1.75
N ARG A 219 -4.29 1.77 2.50
CA ARG A 219 -4.72 0.39 2.79
C ARG A 219 -4.95 0.19 4.29
N ALA A 220 -6.09 -0.40 4.61
CA ALA A 220 -6.39 -0.98 5.90
C ALA A 220 -5.54 -2.26 6.08
N LEU A 221 -4.86 -2.40 7.22
CA LEU A 221 -3.97 -3.53 7.55
C LEU A 221 -4.29 -4.14 8.91
N GLY A 222 -5.54 -4.01 9.38
CA GLY A 222 -6.00 -4.61 10.63
C GLY A 222 -5.86 -3.73 11.87
N SER A 223 -5.61 -2.43 11.75
CA SER A 223 -5.83 -1.45 12.84
C SER A 223 -7.12 -0.66 12.61
N ARG A 224 -7.46 -0.31 11.37
CA ARG A 224 -8.72 0.35 10.98
C ARG A 224 -9.31 -0.40 9.80
N SER A 225 -10.13 -1.41 10.06
CA SER A 225 -10.57 -2.33 9.00
C SER A 225 -12.03 -2.68 9.14
N ILE A 226 -12.64 -3.05 8.02
CA ILE A 226 -13.90 -3.78 7.98
C ILE A 226 -13.50 -5.19 7.55
N LEU A 227 -13.76 -6.16 8.41
CA LEU A 227 -13.44 -7.57 8.22
C LEU A 227 -14.69 -8.32 7.75
#